data_AF-A0A5C1DD20-F1
#
_entry.id   AF-A0A5C1DD20-F1
#
_cell.length_a   1.000
_cell.length_b   1.000
_cell.length_c   1.000
_cell.angle_alpha   90.00
_cell.angle_beta   90.00
_cell.angle_gamma   90.00
#
_symmetry.space_group_name_H-M   'P 1'
#
loop_
_entity.id
_entity.type
_entity.pdbx_description
1 polymer ?
#
loop_
_entity_poly.entity_id
_entity_poly.type
_entity_poly.pdbx_seq_one_letter_code
_entity_poly.pdbx_strand_id
1 'polypeptide(L)'
;MYDCLQDSYTDFSFAIFDAVGRPRPLCGSLSATPLPAGDEHALHALADFARDQGYDVEQADQHVTVQDISLADALAINARYGDALIISCDLRRDPPVRI
;
A
#
# COMPACT_ATOMS: atom_id res chain seq x y z
N MET A 1 19.37 51.26 -9.85
CA MET A 1 18.84 50.07 -10.52
C MET A 1 19.59 48.91 -9.89
N TYR A 2 18.97 48.26 -8.89
CA TYR A 2 19.61 47.21 -8.11
C TYR A 2 19.27 45.85 -8.74
N ASP A 3 20.30 45.05 -9.00
CA ASP A 3 20.22 43.67 -9.44
C ASP A 3 19.63 42.81 -8.33
N CYS A 4 18.39 42.33 -8.52
CA CYS A 4 17.76 41.33 -7.65
C CYS A 4 18.03 39.90 -8.15
N LEU A 5 19.17 39.67 -8.82
CA LEU A 5 19.51 38.38 -9.39
C LEU A 5 20.40 37.60 -8.43
N GLN A 6 19.85 36.46 -7.99
CA GLN A 6 20.42 35.40 -7.15
C GLN A 6 20.14 35.52 -5.65
N ASP A 7 18.86 35.36 -5.30
CA ASP A 7 18.52 34.55 -4.14
C ASP A 7 18.05 33.17 -4.65
N SER A 8 19.00 32.31 -5.01
CA SER A 8 18.71 30.91 -5.31
C SER A 8 18.53 30.17 -3.98
N TYR A 9 17.33 30.22 -3.42
CA TYR A 9 16.96 29.46 -2.23
C TYR A 9 16.70 27.99 -2.61
N THR A 10 17.75 27.30 -3.02
CA THR A 10 17.78 25.83 -3.12
C THR A 10 18.59 25.29 -1.94
N ASP A 11 18.07 25.50 -0.74
CA ASP A 11 18.51 24.78 0.46
C ASP A 11 17.32 24.06 1.12
N PHE A 12 16.57 23.31 0.31
CA PHE A 12 16.05 22.04 0.80
C PHE A 12 17.16 21.01 0.57
N SER A 13 18.17 21.05 1.44
CA SER A 13 19.06 19.92 1.64
C SER A 13 18.18 18.75 2.08
N PHE A 14 17.70 17.96 1.12
CA PHE A 14 17.27 16.60 1.38
C PHE A 14 18.50 15.91 1.93
N ALA A 15 18.58 15.81 3.26
CA ALA A 15 19.56 15.00 3.93
C ALA A 15 19.55 13.64 3.21
N ILE A 16 20.65 13.37 2.53
CA ILE A 16 20.91 12.10 1.89
C ILE A 16 21.02 11.10 3.04
N PHE A 17 19.88 10.49 3.41
CA PHE A 17 19.78 9.37 4.35
C PHE A 17 20.27 8.08 3.68
N ASP A 18 21.34 8.14 2.90
CA ASP A 18 21.96 6.95 2.34
C ASP A 18 22.94 6.36 3.36
N ALA A 19 22.63 5.12 3.75
CA ALA A 19 23.53 4.09 4.27
C ALA A 19 23.53 3.72 5.78
N VAL A 20 22.51 4.07 6.58
CA VAL A 20 22.26 3.36 7.87
C VAL A 20 20.75 3.20 8.13
N GLY A 21 20.16 2.04 7.79
CA GLY A 21 18.81 1.67 8.21
C GLY A 21 17.66 2.17 7.33
N ARG A 22 17.41 1.51 6.19
CA ARG A 22 16.15 1.71 5.45
C ARG A 22 14.97 1.53 6.41
N PRO A 23 14.04 2.50 6.50
CA PRO A 23 12.83 2.29 7.28
C PRO A 23 12.14 1.04 6.75
N ARG A 24 11.84 0.09 7.65
CA ARG A 24 11.11 -1.13 7.27
C ARG A 24 9.79 -0.72 6.60
N PRO A 25 9.40 -1.40 5.51
CA PRO A 25 8.18 -1.08 4.79
C PRO A 25 6.96 -1.25 5.70
N LEU A 26 5.91 -0.49 5.44
CA LEU A 26 4.61 -0.69 6.07
C LEU A 26 4.04 -2.03 5.59
N CYS A 27 3.68 -2.88 6.53
CA CYS A 27 3.05 -4.17 6.27
C CYS A 27 1.88 -4.41 7.23
N GLY A 28 0.93 -5.25 6.82
CA GLY A 28 -0.22 -5.57 7.65
C GLY A 28 -1.25 -6.37 6.88
N SER A 29 -2.52 -6.05 7.09
CA SER A 29 -3.62 -6.79 6.46
C SER A 29 -4.40 -5.92 5.48
N LEU A 30 -4.84 -6.54 4.39
CA LEU A 30 -5.80 -5.99 3.45
C LEU A 30 -7.07 -6.82 3.52
N SER A 31 -8.21 -6.14 3.60
CA SER A 31 -9.52 -6.76 3.53
C SER A 31 -10.30 -6.22 2.34
N ALA A 32 -11.09 -7.08 1.72
CA ALA A 32 -11.88 -6.75 0.55
C ALA A 32 -13.28 -7.38 0.65
N THR A 33 -14.29 -6.62 0.20
CA THR A 33 -15.67 -7.10 0.01
C THR A 33 -16.18 -6.66 -1.35
N PRO A 34 -17.10 -7.39 -1.99
CA PRO A 34 -17.69 -6.95 -3.25
C PRO A 34 -18.50 -5.65 -3.07
N LEU A 35 -18.55 -4.82 -4.10
CA LEU A 35 -19.53 -3.74 -4.17
C LEU A 35 -20.96 -4.31 -4.22
N PRO A 36 -22.01 -3.55 -3.84
CA PRO A 36 -23.40 -4.03 -3.85
C PRO A 36 -23.91 -4.51 -5.21
N ALA A 37 -23.31 -4.03 -6.30
CA ALA A 37 -23.55 -4.48 -7.68
C ALA A 37 -22.34 -5.21 -8.28
N GLY A 38 -21.36 -5.53 -7.44
CA GLY A 38 -20.08 -6.13 -7.81
C GLY A 38 -20.18 -7.63 -8.01
N ASP A 39 -19.25 -8.16 -8.78
CA ASP A 39 -19.15 -9.57 -9.12
C ASP A 39 -18.32 -10.33 -8.07
N GLU A 40 -18.85 -11.44 -7.54
CA GLU A 40 -18.12 -12.35 -6.65
C GLU A 40 -16.88 -12.97 -7.33
N HIS A 41 -16.83 -12.98 -8.66
CA HIS A 41 -15.63 -13.37 -9.42
C HIS A 41 -14.44 -12.44 -9.14
N ALA A 42 -14.66 -11.14 -8.91
CA ALA A 42 -13.57 -10.22 -8.60
C ALA A 42 -12.91 -10.56 -7.26
N LEU A 43 -13.72 -11.01 -6.29
CA LEU A 43 -13.25 -11.44 -4.98
C LEU A 43 -12.40 -12.73 -5.09
N HIS A 44 -12.86 -13.70 -5.88
CA HIS A 44 -12.10 -14.92 -6.17
C HIS A 44 -10.80 -14.62 -6.93
N ALA A 45 -10.86 -13.78 -7.96
CA ALA A 45 -9.70 -13.37 -8.73
C ALA A 45 -8.66 -12.61 -7.90
N LEU A 46 -9.08 -11.84 -6.88
CA LEU A 46 -8.19 -11.24 -5.90
C LEU A 46 -7.52 -12.31 -5.03
N ALA A 47 -8.30 -13.26 -4.51
CA ALA A 47 -7.79 -14.31 -3.64
C ALA A 47 -6.75 -15.20 -4.37
N ASP A 48 -7.04 -15.57 -5.61
CA ASP A 48 -6.14 -16.36 -6.45
C ASP A 48 -4.87 -15.58 -6.78
N PHE A 49 -5.00 -14.30 -7.18
CA PHE A 49 -3.85 -13.43 -7.41
C PHE A 49 -2.96 -13.30 -6.17
N ALA A 50 -3.54 -13.12 -4.98
CA ALA A 50 -2.78 -12.98 -3.75
C ALA A 50 -2.05 -14.29 -3.37
N ARG A 51 -2.69 -15.45 -3.56
CA ARG A 51 -2.05 -16.77 -3.36
C ARG A 51 -0.92 -17.02 -4.34
N ASP A 52 -1.08 -16.65 -5.60
CA ASP A 52 -0.03 -16.76 -6.63
C ASP A 52 1.19 -15.89 -6.30
N GLN A 53 0.96 -14.74 -5.64
CA GLN A 53 2.01 -13.87 -5.12
C GLN A 53 2.64 -14.39 -3.82
N GLY A 54 2.11 -15.48 -3.25
CA GLY A 54 2.62 -16.12 -2.04
C GLY A 54 2.10 -15.55 -0.73
N TYR A 55 1.04 -14.73 -0.75
CA TYR A 55 0.42 -14.24 0.47
C TYR A 55 -0.43 -15.31 1.15
N ASP A 56 -0.57 -15.19 2.46
CA ASP A 56 -1.59 -15.91 3.22
C ASP A 56 -2.94 -15.22 3.03
N VAL A 57 -3.95 -16.01 2.67
CA VAL A 57 -5.27 -15.52 2.24
C VAL A 57 -6.37 -16.29 2.94
N GLU A 58 -7.14 -15.59 3.77
CA GLU A 58 -8.38 -16.08 4.34
C GLU A 58 -9.55 -15.63 3.45
N GLN A 59 -10.39 -16.57 3.04
CA GLN A 59 -11.53 -16.30 2.17
C GLN A 59 -12.81 -16.85 2.81
N ALA A 60 -13.80 -15.96 2.94
CA ALA A 60 -15.19 -16.26 3.28
C ALA A 60 -16.10 -15.76 2.15
N ASP A 61 -17.37 -16.18 2.14
CA ASP A 61 -18.29 -15.98 1.00
C ASP A 61 -18.20 -14.58 0.34
N GLN A 62 -18.31 -13.52 1.14
CA GLN A 62 -18.30 -12.14 0.64
C GLN A 62 -17.13 -11.32 1.19
N HIS A 63 -16.07 -11.99 1.64
CA HIS A 63 -14.92 -11.32 2.26
C HIS A 63 -13.61 -12.05 1.99
N VAL A 64 -12.58 -11.28 1.64
CA VAL A 64 -11.21 -11.79 1.53
C VAL A 64 -10.31 -10.95 2.43
N THR A 65 -9.44 -11.62 3.19
CA THR A 65 -8.36 -11.01 3.95
C THR A 65 -7.03 -11.54 3.45
N VAL A 66 -6.09 -10.64 3.16
CA VAL A 66 -4.72 -10.93 2.76
C VAL A 66 -3.79 -10.43 3.85
N GLN A 67 -2.92 -11.31 4.37
CA GLN A 67 -2.00 -11.00 5.46
C GLN A 67 -0.61 -10.60 4.97
N ASP A 68 0.16 -9.94 5.84
CA ASP A 68 1.54 -9.49 5.62
C ASP A 68 1.76 -8.72 4.30
N ILE A 69 0.74 -8.01 3.83
CA ILE A 69 0.79 -7.26 2.59
C ILE A 69 1.56 -5.96 2.76
N SER A 70 2.39 -5.61 1.78
CA SER A 70 3.11 -4.32 1.76
C SER A 70 2.20 -3.19 1.28
N LEU A 71 2.53 -1.94 1.63
CA LEU A 71 1.83 -0.78 1.09
C LEU A 71 1.83 -0.74 -0.45
N ALA A 72 2.95 -1.10 -1.08
CA ALA A 72 3.06 -1.06 -2.54
C ALA A 72 2.10 -2.06 -3.19
N ASP A 73 2.01 -3.27 -2.64
CA ASP A 73 1.14 -4.32 -3.16
C ASP A 73 -0.33 -4.03 -2.87
N ALA A 74 -0.65 -3.48 -1.69
CA ALA A 74 -2.01 -3.04 -1.35
C ALA A 74 -2.52 -1.96 -2.32
N LEU A 75 -1.67 -1.00 -2.69
CA LEU A 75 -2.01 0.01 -3.69
C LEU A 75 -2.17 -0.57 -5.10
N ALA A 76 -1.33 -1.54 -5.47
CA ALA A 76 -1.45 -2.23 -6.76
C ALA A 76 -2.75 -3.04 -6.85
N ILE A 77 -3.11 -3.75 -5.76
CA ILE A 77 -4.39 -4.46 -5.63
C ILE A 77 -5.55 -3.47 -5.73
N ASN A 78 -5.48 -2.34 -5.01
CA ASN A 78 -6.54 -1.33 -5.07
C ASN A 78 -6.69 -0.74 -6.48
N ALA A 79 -5.59 -0.47 -7.19
CA ALA A 79 -5.65 0.01 -8.56
C ALA A 79 -6.25 -1.02 -9.54
N ARG A 80 -6.07 -2.32 -9.26
CA ARG A 80 -6.55 -3.39 -10.14
C ARG A 80 -8.01 -3.78 -9.88
N TYR A 81 -8.45 -3.77 -8.63
CA TYR A 81 -9.75 -4.31 -8.23
C TYR A 81 -10.70 -3.27 -7.60
N GLY A 82 -10.25 -2.02 -7.41
CA GLY A 82 -11.01 -0.98 -6.72
C GLY A 82 -12.31 -0.53 -7.41
N ASP A 83 -12.48 -0.85 -8.70
CA ASP A 83 -13.73 -0.59 -9.43
C ASP A 83 -14.82 -1.63 -9.12
N ALA A 84 -14.45 -2.80 -8.58
CA ALA A 84 -15.36 -3.91 -8.30
C ALA A 84 -15.46 -4.25 -6.80
N LEU A 85 -14.43 -3.93 -6.02
CA LEU A 85 -14.29 -4.27 -4.61
C LEU A 85 -14.14 -3.02 -3.74
N ILE A 86 -14.72 -3.07 -2.55
CA ILE A 86 -14.39 -2.17 -1.45
C ILE A 86 -13.15 -2.74 -0.77
N ILE A 87 -12.04 -2.01 -0.80
CA ILE A 87 -10.75 -2.44 -0.27
C ILE A 87 -10.36 -1.56 0.91
N SER A 88 -9.94 -2.19 2.01
CA SER A 88 -9.44 -1.53 3.22
C SER A 88 -8.14 -2.17 3.65
N CYS A 89 -7.22 -1.41 4.24
CA CYS A 89 -5.97 -1.96 4.77
C CYS A 89 -5.57 -1.32 6.10
N ASP A 90 -5.10 -2.14 7.04
CA ASP A 90 -4.41 -1.71 8.27
C ASP A 90 -2.94 -2.04 8.11
N LEU A 91 -2.09 -1.01 8.02
CA LEU A 91 -0.65 -1.18 7.83
C LEU A 91 0.11 -0.57 9.00
N ARG A 92 1.09 -1.31 9.50
CA ARG A 92 1.92 -0.89 10.63
C ARG A 92 3.39 -1.02 10.26
N ARG A 93 4.22 -0.27 10.98
CA ARG A 93 5.67 -0.42 10.92
C ARG A 93 6.13 -1.13 12.18
N ASP A 94 6.86 -2.22 12.03
CA ASP A 94 7.48 -2.95 13.14
C ASP A 94 9.00 -3.05 12.95
N PRO A 95 9.84 -2.44 13.83
CA PRO A 95 9.45 -1.68 15.02
C PRO A 95 8.83 -0.32 14.69
N PRO A 96 7.97 0.23 15.59
CA PRO A 96 7.39 1.56 15.43
C PRO A 96 8.45 2.63 15.16
N VAL A 97 8.05 3.70 14.46
CA VAL A 97 8.92 4.87 14.26
C VAL A 97 9.27 5.47 15.62
N ARG A 98 10.58 5.57 15.90
CA ARG A 98 11.08 6.33 17.04
C ARG A 98 11.39 7.74 16.53
N ILE A 99 10.72 8.73 17.10
CA ILE A 99 11.00 10.17 16.91
C ILE A 99 11.90 10.69 18.03
#